data_AF-X1NJV1-F1
#
_entry.id   AF-X1NJV1-F1
#
_cell.length_a   1.000
_cell.length_b   1.000
_cell.length_c   1.000
_cell.angle_alpha   90.00
_cell.angle_beta   90.00
_cell.angle_gamma   90.00
#
_symmetry.space_group_name_H-M   'P 1'
#
loop_
_entity.id
_entity.type
_entity.pdbx_description
1 polymer ?
#
loop_
_entity_poly.entity_id
_entity_poly.type
_entity_poly.pdbx_seq_one_letter_code
_entity_poly.pdbx_strand_id
1 'polypeptide(L)'
;TRNHVGVMATVGCVNEIVLPICHQIKGTVPITHQQGCLTVTSDLMQVQQTLINLGKNPNLAAILLVSLGCESVFPNEIRDEIASSKKPVELIKTNVVLSGILPA
;
A
#
# COMPACT_ATOMS: atom_id res chain seq x y z
N THR A 1 -4.92 -11.18 -17.12
CA THR A 1 -4.06 -11.79 -16.09
C THR A 1 -4.75 -11.66 -14.73
N ARG A 2 -4.56 -12.60 -13.80
CA ARG A 2 -5.26 -12.68 -12.50
C ARG A 2 -4.35 -13.33 -11.45
N ASN A 3 -4.75 -13.26 -10.18
CA ASN A 3 -4.10 -13.91 -9.03
C ASN A 3 -2.74 -13.30 -8.68
N HIS A 4 -2.67 -11.98 -8.62
CA HIS A 4 -1.49 -11.24 -8.17
C HIS A 4 -1.61 -10.78 -6.72
N VAL A 5 -0.47 -10.62 -6.04
CA VAL A 5 -0.40 -9.90 -4.77
C VAL A 5 0.09 -8.48 -5.04
N GLY A 6 -0.74 -7.48 -4.76
CA GLY A 6 -0.33 -6.08 -4.91
C GLY A 6 0.61 -5.70 -3.76
N VAL A 7 1.73 -5.03 -4.04
CA VAL A 7 2.54 -4.36 -3.01
C VAL A 7 2.47 -2.88 -3.30
N MET A 8 1.83 -2.11 -2.42
CA MET A 8 1.41 -0.75 -2.69
C MET A 8 2.07 0.24 -1.76
N ALA A 9 2.68 1.27 -2.34
CA ALA A 9 3.21 2.41 -1.63
C ALA A 9 2.07 3.34 -1.17
N THR A 10 2.13 3.83 0.07
CA THR A 10 1.24 4.90 0.56
C THR A 10 1.84 6.30 0.39
N VAL A 11 3.13 6.39 0.05
CA VAL A 11 3.88 7.62 -0.26
C VAL A 11 5.01 7.33 -1.22
N GLY A 12 5.41 8.31 -2.03
CA GLY A 12 6.48 8.12 -3.01
C GLY A 12 7.82 7.65 -2.42
N CYS A 13 8.16 8.06 -1.19
CA CYS A 13 9.42 7.66 -0.54
C CYS A 13 9.56 6.14 -0.32
N VAL A 14 8.46 5.40 -0.21
CA VAL A 14 8.51 3.94 0.01
C VAL A 14 8.46 3.14 -1.29
N ASN A 15 8.42 3.78 -2.46
CA ASN A 15 8.57 3.08 -3.73
C ASN A 15 9.89 2.29 -3.79
N GLU A 16 10.96 2.86 -3.22
CA GLU A 16 12.28 2.23 -3.10
C GLU A 16 12.28 0.96 -2.23
N ILE A 17 11.22 0.75 -1.44
CA ILE A 17 11.00 -0.47 -0.64
C ILE A 17 10.08 -1.44 -1.39
N VAL A 18 9.03 -0.92 -2.03
CA VAL A 18 8.04 -1.72 -2.79
C VAL A 18 8.68 -2.43 -3.99
N LEU A 19 9.50 -1.75 -4.78
CA LEU A 19 10.08 -2.31 -6.00
C LEU A 19 10.99 -3.52 -5.73
N PRO A 20 11.96 -3.47 -4.78
CA PRO A 20 12.78 -4.64 -4.45
C PRO A 20 12.00 -5.83 -3.90
N ILE A 21 10.91 -5.62 -3.14
CA ILE A 21 10.04 -6.72 -2.68
C ILE A 21 9.46 -7.44 -3.90
N CYS A 22 8.93 -6.68 -4.86
CA CYS A 22 8.32 -7.26 -6.05
C CYS A 22 9.31 -7.97 -6.96
N HIS A 23 10.56 -7.48 -7.03
CA HIS A 23 11.62 -8.15 -7.79
C HIS A 23 12.03 -9.51 -7.19
N GLN A 24 11.93 -9.67 -5.87
CA GLN A 24 12.33 -10.89 -5.18
C GLN A 24 11.22 -11.96 -5.13
N ILE A 25 9.95 -11.56 -5.21
CA ILE A 25 8.81 -12.47 -4.98
C ILE A 25 7.94 -12.56 -6.24
N LYS A 26 8.00 -13.72 -6.91
CA LYS A 26 7.17 -14.00 -8.10
C LYS A 26 5.67 -13.90 -7.77
N GLY A 27 4.90 -13.34 -8.70
CA GLY A 27 3.44 -13.21 -8.56
C GLY A 27 2.98 -11.95 -7.83
N THR A 28 3.92 -11.15 -7.33
CA THR A 28 3.64 -9.81 -6.81
C THR A 28 3.64 -8.76 -7.93
N VAL A 29 2.92 -7.65 -7.73
CA VAL A 29 2.92 -6.51 -8.65
C VAL A 29 3.09 -5.21 -7.86
N PRO A 30 4.06 -4.34 -8.23
CA PRO A 30 4.26 -3.07 -7.55
C PRO A 30 3.17 -2.07 -7.93
N ILE A 31 2.65 -1.35 -6.93
CA ILE A 31 1.73 -0.22 -7.11
C ILE A 31 2.39 1.00 -6.48
N THR A 32 3.04 1.81 -7.31
CA THR A 32 3.86 2.95 -6.91
C THR A 32 3.27 4.26 -7.40
N HIS A 33 3.54 5.36 -6.69
CA HIS A 33 3.16 6.72 -7.12
C HIS A 33 4.19 7.76 -6.65
N GLN A 34 4.20 8.96 -7.24
CA GLN A 34 5.18 10.00 -6.90
C GLN A 34 4.67 11.06 -5.92
N GLN A 35 3.42 10.93 -5.46
CA GLN A 35 2.80 11.87 -4.53
C GLN A 35 3.44 11.79 -3.15
N GLY A 36 3.72 12.97 -2.58
CA GLY A 36 4.40 13.15 -1.31
C GLY A 36 3.51 13.80 -0.25
N CYS A 37 4.11 14.17 0.88
CA CYS A 37 3.36 14.68 2.03
C CYS A 37 2.87 16.13 1.86
N LEU A 38 3.48 16.89 0.94
CA LEU A 38 3.16 18.30 0.67
C LEU A 38 2.11 18.48 -0.42
N THR A 39 1.33 17.44 -0.71
CA THR A 39 0.23 17.49 -1.67
C THR A 39 -0.98 18.21 -1.06
N VAL A 40 -1.66 19.05 -1.85
CA VAL A 40 -2.86 19.79 -1.39
C VAL A 40 -4.02 18.84 -1.08
N THR A 41 -4.91 19.22 -0.16
CA THR A 41 -5.95 18.32 0.36
C THR A 41 -6.87 17.74 -0.72
N SER A 42 -7.24 18.53 -1.74
CA SER A 42 -8.04 18.04 -2.88
C SER A 42 -7.35 16.88 -3.61
N ASP A 43 -6.04 17.00 -3.79
CA ASP A 43 -5.24 16.03 -4.53
C ASP A 43 -4.97 14.81 -3.65
N LEU A 44 -4.77 14.99 -2.34
CA LEU A 44 -4.65 13.89 -1.38
C LEU A 44 -5.89 12.97 -1.39
N MET A 45 -7.09 13.54 -1.40
CA MET A 45 -8.32 12.75 -1.51
C MET A 45 -8.36 11.96 -2.83
N GLN A 46 -7.91 12.56 -3.93
CA GLN A 46 -7.82 11.87 -5.22
C GLN A 46 -6.78 10.74 -5.19
N VAL A 47 -5.64 10.94 -4.54
CA VAL A 47 -4.62 9.89 -4.35
C VAL A 47 -5.19 8.74 -3.53
N GLN A 48 -5.79 9.04 -2.38
CA GLN A 48 -6.42 8.03 -1.52
C GLN A 48 -7.48 7.23 -2.28
N GLN A 49 -8.38 7.90 -3.00
CA GLN A 49 -9.40 7.22 -3.79
C GLN A 49 -8.81 6.35 -4.91
N THR A 50 -7.76 6.84 -5.57
CA THR A 50 -7.02 6.09 -6.59
C THR A 50 -6.40 4.83 -6.01
N LEU A 51 -5.72 4.93 -4.86
CA LEU A 51 -5.11 3.79 -4.18
C LEU A 51 -6.16 2.76 -3.75
N ILE A 52 -7.29 3.20 -3.19
CA ILE A 52 -8.42 2.33 -2.83
C ILE A 52 -8.91 1.56 -4.08
N ASN A 53 -9.16 2.27 -5.18
CA ASN A 53 -9.69 1.65 -6.40
C ASN A 53 -8.69 0.67 -7.03
N LEU A 54 -7.38 0.99 -7.00
CA LEU A 54 -6.33 0.08 -7.43
C LEU A 54 -6.25 -1.16 -6.54
N GLY A 55 -6.39 -1.02 -5.22
CA GLY A 55 -6.43 -2.15 -4.29
C GLY A 55 -7.66 -3.03 -4.47
N LYS A 56 -8.82 -2.45 -4.80
CA LYS A 56 -10.05 -3.16 -5.11
C LYS A 56 -10.01 -3.92 -6.45
N ASN A 57 -8.99 -3.73 -7.29
CA ASN A 57 -8.85 -4.37 -8.60
C ASN A 57 -9.02 -5.91 -8.52
N PRO A 58 -9.95 -6.54 -9.29
CA PRO A 58 -10.24 -7.98 -9.20
C PRO A 58 -9.07 -8.89 -9.63
N ASN A 59 -8.05 -8.34 -10.28
CA ASN A 59 -6.83 -9.07 -10.64
C ASN A 59 -5.92 -9.32 -9.43
N LEU A 60 -6.09 -8.56 -8.35
CA LEU A 60 -5.37 -8.74 -7.09
C LEU A 60 -6.11 -9.72 -6.18
N ALA A 61 -5.44 -10.82 -5.83
CA ALA A 61 -5.91 -11.80 -4.84
C ALA A 61 -5.70 -11.31 -3.41
N ALA A 62 -4.64 -10.54 -3.16
CA ALA A 62 -4.34 -9.90 -1.87
C ALA A 62 -3.55 -8.61 -2.11
N ILE A 63 -3.40 -7.79 -1.08
CA ILE A 63 -2.59 -6.57 -1.14
C ILE A 63 -1.83 -6.32 0.19
N LEU A 64 -0.59 -5.87 0.05
CA LEU A 64 0.27 -5.39 1.12
C LEU A 64 0.48 -3.88 0.94
N LEU A 65 0.00 -3.09 1.89
CA LEU A 65 0.25 -1.65 1.97
C LEU A 65 1.56 -1.43 2.73
N VAL A 66 2.45 -0.64 2.15
CA VAL A 66 3.73 -0.25 2.74
C VAL A 66 3.66 1.23 3.10
N SER A 67 3.79 1.52 4.38
CA SER A 67 3.69 2.85 4.97
C SER A 67 5.03 3.28 5.58
N LEU A 68 5.38 4.55 5.40
CA LEU A 68 6.49 5.17 6.12
C LEU A 68 6.00 5.77 7.44
N GLY A 69 4.76 6.22 7.49
CA GLY A 69 4.16 6.92 8.63
C GLY A 69 4.28 8.44 8.54
N CYS A 70 4.86 8.98 7.48
CA CYS A 70 4.85 10.41 7.18
C CYS A 70 3.85 10.79 6.08
N GLU A 71 3.23 9.82 5.41
CA GLU A 71 2.22 10.05 4.39
C GLU A 71 1.04 10.92 4.87
N SER A 72 0.52 11.72 3.95
CA SER A 72 -0.66 12.58 4.22
C SER A 72 -1.99 11.91 3.85
N VAL A 73 -1.96 10.75 3.19
CA VAL A 73 -3.13 9.88 3.08
C VAL A 73 -3.37 9.15 4.40
N PHE A 74 -4.50 8.45 4.54
CA PHE A 74 -4.81 7.66 5.73
C PHE A 74 -4.69 6.15 5.42
N PRO A 75 -3.51 5.50 5.66
CA PRO A 75 -3.30 4.10 5.28
C PRO A 75 -4.29 3.09 5.89
N ASN A 76 -4.72 3.33 7.13
CA ASN A 76 -5.70 2.45 7.79
C ASN A 76 -7.06 2.53 7.08
N GLU A 77 -7.49 3.73 6.68
CA GLU A 77 -8.74 3.90 5.93
C GLU A 77 -8.64 3.24 4.55
N ILE A 78 -7.51 3.43 3.86
CA ILE A 78 -7.23 2.74 2.58
C ILE A 78 -7.32 1.23 2.76
N ARG A 79 -6.69 0.70 3.82
CA ARG A 79 -6.71 -0.74 4.16
C ARG A 79 -8.15 -1.24 4.32
N ASP A 80 -8.91 -0.58 5.19
CA ASP A 80 -10.27 -0.99 5.55
C ASP A 80 -11.21 -0.91 4.36
N GLU A 81 -11.07 0.14 3.56
CA GLU A 81 -11.81 0.30 2.31
C GLU A 81 -11.50 -0.80 1.31
N ILE A 82 -10.23 -1.18 1.12
CA ILE A 82 -9.89 -2.31 0.24
C ILE A 82 -10.41 -3.62 0.83
N ALA A 83 -10.31 -3.83 2.14
CA ALA A 83 -10.74 -5.05 2.83
C ALA A 83 -12.25 -5.28 2.68
N SER A 84 -13.06 -4.21 2.55
CA SER A 84 -14.50 -4.31 2.23
C SER A 84 -14.79 -5.09 0.94
N SER A 85 -13.82 -5.20 0.02
CA SER A 85 -13.90 -6.03 -1.19
C SER A 85 -13.64 -7.53 -0.95
N LYS A 86 -13.54 -7.95 0.32
CA LYS A 86 -13.39 -9.35 0.78
C LYS A 86 -12.07 -10.02 0.37
N LYS A 87 -11.03 -9.24 0.08
CA LYS A 87 -9.67 -9.76 -0.14
C LYS A 87 -8.79 -9.50 1.08
N PRO A 88 -7.77 -10.34 1.36
CA PRO A 88 -6.78 -10.07 2.40
C PRO A 88 -6.02 -8.76 2.11
N VAL A 89 -5.91 -7.92 3.14
CA VAL A 89 -5.18 -6.65 3.09
C VAL A 89 -4.34 -6.52 4.34
N GLU A 90 -3.03 -6.42 4.18
CA GLU A 90 -2.10 -6.17 5.28
C GLU A 90 -1.48 -4.78 5.16
N LEU A 91 -1.17 -4.16 6.29
CA LEU A 91 -0.50 -2.86 6.36
C LEU A 91 0.76 -3.00 7.21
N ILE A 92 1.92 -2.77 6.60
CA ILE A 92 3.20 -2.71 7.30
C ILE A 92 3.70 -1.27 7.37
N LYS A 93 4.26 -0.90 8.52
CA LYS A 93 4.91 0.39 8.72
C LYS A 93 6.41 0.16 8.80
N THR A 94 7.20 0.90 8.02
CA THR A 94 8.66 0.69 7.93
C THR A 94 9.39 1.37 9.09
N ASN A 95 8.82 2.42 9.67
CA ASN A 95 9.34 3.09 10.87
C ASN A 95 8.91 2.39 12.17
N VAL A 96 9.06 1.06 12.24
CA VAL A 96 9.02 0.34 13.52
C VAL A 96 10.37 0.56 14.18
N VAL A 97 10.46 1.59 15.03
CA VAL A 97 11.45 1.57 16.11
C VAL A 97 11.19 0.28 16.86
N LEU A 98 12.19 -0.61 16.89
CA LEU A 98 12.31 -1.83 17.68
C LEU A 98 11.37 -1.87 18.91
N SER A 99 10.14 -2.32 18.73
CA SER A 99 9.25 -2.71 19.82
C SER A 99 8.61 -4.04 19.47
N GLY A 100 9.46 -5.08 19.39
CA GLY A 100 9.06 -6.48 19.48
C GLY A 100 8.41 -7.07 18.23
N ILE A 101 9.14 -7.98 17.58
CA ILE A 101 8.68 -9.35 17.28
C ILE A 101 7.28 -9.43 16.62
N LEU A 102 7.27 -9.81 15.33
CA LEU A 102 6.22 -10.65 14.74
C LEU A 102 5.62 -11.58 15.81
N PRO A 103 4.34 -11.48 16.19
CA PRO A 103 3.75 -12.54 17.00
C PRO A 103 3.68 -13.81 16.14
N ALA A 104 3.91 -14.94 16.81
CA ALA A 104 3.76 -16.29 16.28
C ALA A 104 2.38 -16.52 15.64
#